data_AF-A0A815X4H4-F1
#
_entry.id   AF-A0A815X4H4-F1
#
_cell.length_a   1.000
_cell.length_b   1.000
_cell.length_c   1.000
_cell.angle_alpha   90.00
_cell.angle_beta   90.00
_cell.angle_gamma   90.00
#
_symmetry.space_group_name_H-M   'P 1'
#
loop_
_entity.id
_entity.type
_entity.pdbx_description
1 polymer ?
#
loop_
_entity_poly.entity_id
_entity_poly.type
_entity_poly.pdbx_seq_one_letter_code
_entity_poly.pdbx_strand_id
1 'polypeptide(L)'
;MNISTDTTWLGREGAHRKDSIYMGTFYDTRAERYNWSTAGFKDPYSLWLNASLIESPLSSPTGQLTYQSMDPIRISPYALHIATSASQTGYRPMPPGVNGGNVMDGGIFNATPIPNQQVPTYDVTQNIAGYCTLTITGRKGMTVSTRHAELLDKPGKDGIQYQGLNSANYQIITASDDFIIQGNPHEILEPMFTYHG
;
A
#
# COMPACT_ATOMS: atom_id res chain seq x y z
N MET A 1 1.74 -34.52 16.44
CA MET A 1 0.77 -34.24 15.35
C MET A 1 1.46 -33.29 14.41
N ASN A 2 1.57 -33.63 13.13
CA ASN A 2 2.18 -32.76 12.13
C ASN A 2 1.07 -32.11 11.32
N ILE A 3 1.18 -30.80 11.10
CA ILE A 3 0.28 -30.03 10.23
C ILE A 3 1.11 -29.62 9.03
N SER A 4 0.71 -30.06 7.85
CA SER A 4 1.37 -29.77 6.58
C SER A 4 0.38 -29.19 5.59
N THR A 5 0.86 -28.44 4.60
CA THR A 5 0.05 -28.01 3.45
C THR A 5 -0.26 -29.22 2.57
N ASP A 6 -1.53 -29.41 2.24
CA ASP A 6 -2.05 -30.48 1.38
C ASP A 6 -3.40 -30.08 0.77
N THR A 7 -4.08 -31.00 0.09
CA THR A 7 -5.38 -30.75 -0.58
C THR A 7 -6.55 -30.58 0.38
N THR A 8 -6.37 -30.81 1.68
CA THR A 8 -7.40 -30.55 2.71
C THR A 8 -7.47 -29.07 3.08
N TRP A 9 -6.43 -28.29 2.74
CA TRP A 9 -6.46 -26.84 2.88
C TRP A 9 -7.50 -26.23 1.95
N LEU A 10 -8.11 -25.15 2.42
CA LEU A 10 -9.13 -24.42 1.70
C LEU A 10 -8.60 -23.03 1.32
N GLY A 11 -8.96 -22.56 0.12
CA GLY A 11 -8.60 -21.25 -0.39
C GLY A 11 -9.76 -20.57 -1.10
N ARG A 12 -9.69 -19.24 -1.22
CA ARG A 12 -10.62 -18.41 -2.00
C ARG A 12 -9.95 -17.12 -2.42
N GLU A 13 -10.53 -16.45 -3.40
CA GLU A 13 -10.17 -15.07 -3.72
C GLU A 13 -10.57 -14.13 -2.55
N GLY A 14 -9.64 -13.27 -2.15
CA GLY A 14 -9.79 -12.36 -1.02
C GLY A 14 -10.11 -10.92 -1.43
N ALA A 15 -9.72 -9.99 -0.57
CA ALA A 15 -9.83 -8.55 -0.82
C ALA A 15 -8.76 -8.03 -1.78
N HIS A 16 -7.58 -8.66 -1.85
CA HIS A 16 -6.60 -8.42 -2.91
C HIS A 16 -7.12 -8.98 -4.24
N ARG A 17 -7.34 -8.10 -5.20
CA ARG A 17 -7.88 -8.43 -6.53
C ARG A 17 -6.81 -8.40 -7.61
N LYS A 18 -5.81 -7.53 -7.43
CA LYS A 18 -4.59 -7.46 -8.25
C LYS A 18 -3.42 -7.01 -7.39
N ASP A 19 -2.25 -7.53 -7.72
CA ASP A 19 -0.98 -7.09 -7.18
C ASP A 19 0.09 -7.12 -8.25
N SER A 20 1.02 -6.18 -8.15
CA SER A 20 2.19 -6.09 -9.00
C SER A 20 3.24 -5.25 -8.26
N ILE A 21 4.46 -5.75 -8.21
CA ILE A 21 5.60 -5.00 -7.67
C ILE A 21 5.79 -3.67 -8.41
N TYR A 22 5.45 -3.59 -9.70
CA TYR A 22 5.60 -2.36 -10.48
C TYR A 22 4.32 -1.54 -10.53
N MET A 23 3.19 -2.18 -10.84
CA MET A 23 1.96 -1.42 -11.13
C MET A 23 1.24 -0.92 -9.89
N GLY A 24 1.44 -1.59 -8.75
CA GLY A 24 0.73 -1.36 -7.48
C GLY A 24 -0.35 -2.40 -7.21
N THR A 25 -1.29 -2.08 -6.32
CA THR A 25 -2.38 -3.00 -5.92
C THR A 25 -3.78 -2.51 -6.29
N PHE A 26 -4.70 -3.46 -6.50
CA PHE A 26 -6.13 -3.21 -6.47
C PHE A 26 -6.74 -4.03 -5.33
N TYR A 27 -7.29 -3.34 -4.33
CA TYR A 27 -7.82 -3.94 -3.10
C TYR A 27 -9.28 -3.54 -2.87
N ASP A 28 -10.15 -4.51 -2.61
CA ASP A 28 -11.55 -4.28 -2.27
C ASP A 28 -11.83 -4.70 -0.84
N THR A 29 -11.79 -3.73 0.09
CA THR A 29 -12.03 -3.94 1.53
C THR A 29 -13.38 -4.60 1.80
N ARG A 30 -14.39 -4.40 0.93
CA ARG A 30 -15.74 -5.00 1.08
C ARG A 30 -15.71 -6.52 0.98
N ALA A 31 -14.64 -7.08 0.42
CA ALA A 31 -14.44 -8.52 0.26
C ALA A 31 -13.60 -9.14 1.39
N GLU A 32 -13.18 -8.35 2.38
CA GLU A 32 -12.52 -8.84 3.58
C GLU A 32 -13.42 -9.84 4.33
N ARG A 33 -12.76 -10.78 5.00
CA ARG A 33 -13.38 -11.74 5.89
C ARG A 33 -12.70 -11.64 7.24
N TYR A 34 -13.30 -10.85 8.13
CA TYR A 34 -12.77 -10.70 9.47
C TYR A 34 -12.62 -12.05 10.15
N ASN A 35 -11.46 -12.27 10.77
CA ASN A 35 -11.11 -13.47 11.52
C ASN A 35 -11.02 -14.77 10.70
N TRP A 36 -10.89 -14.71 9.36
CA TRP A 36 -10.78 -15.91 8.52
C TRP A 36 -9.62 -16.83 8.91
N SER A 37 -8.55 -16.26 9.47
CA SER A 37 -7.34 -16.96 9.92
C SER A 37 -7.42 -17.47 11.37
N THR A 38 -8.60 -17.42 12.00
CA THR A 38 -8.81 -17.88 13.37
C THR A 38 -9.52 -19.23 13.41
N ALA A 39 -9.23 -20.03 14.44
CA ALA A 39 -9.88 -21.33 14.63
C ALA A 39 -11.39 -21.18 14.82
N GLY A 40 -12.17 -22.08 14.22
CA GLY A 40 -13.64 -22.06 14.31
C GLY A 40 -14.33 -21.03 13.43
N PHE A 41 -13.58 -20.31 12.58
CA PHE A 41 -14.15 -19.42 11.56
C PHE A 41 -15.13 -20.18 10.66
N LYS A 42 -16.27 -19.54 10.37
CA LYS A 42 -17.28 -20.01 9.41
C LYS A 42 -17.68 -18.84 8.53
N ASP A 43 -17.41 -18.94 7.23
CA ASP A 43 -17.83 -17.92 6.26
C ASP A 43 -19.27 -18.19 5.82
N PRO A 44 -20.23 -17.27 6.08
CA PRO A 44 -21.62 -17.48 5.69
C PRO A 44 -21.90 -17.09 4.23
N TYR A 45 -20.93 -16.49 3.50
CA TYR A 45 -21.21 -15.82 2.23
C TYR A 45 -20.48 -16.42 1.02
N SER A 46 -19.54 -17.34 1.20
CA SER A 46 -18.68 -17.76 0.09
C SER A 46 -18.23 -19.21 0.20
N LEU A 47 -18.16 -19.87 -0.97
CA LEU A 47 -17.56 -21.18 -1.09
C LEU A 47 -16.04 -21.05 -1.01
N TRP A 48 -15.44 -21.84 -0.14
CA TRP A 48 -14.01 -22.07 -0.11
C TRP A 48 -13.71 -23.35 -0.89
N LEU A 49 -12.66 -23.31 -1.72
CA LEU A 49 -12.29 -24.42 -2.59
C LEU A 49 -11.09 -25.15 -1.99
N ASN A 50 -11.05 -26.47 -2.15
CA ASN A 50 -9.87 -27.25 -1.82
C ASN A 50 -8.67 -26.79 -2.65
N ALA A 51 -7.51 -26.75 -2.00
CA ALA A 51 -6.25 -26.47 -2.66
C ALA A 51 -5.90 -27.59 -3.65
N SER A 52 -5.34 -27.20 -4.80
CA SER A 52 -4.78 -28.11 -5.78
C SER A 52 -3.29 -28.30 -5.52
N LEU A 53 -2.77 -29.50 -5.79
CA LEU A 53 -1.33 -29.74 -5.79
C LEU A 53 -0.71 -29.11 -7.03
N ILE A 54 0.40 -28.41 -6.83
CA ILE A 54 1.27 -27.91 -7.89
C ILE A 54 2.59 -28.68 -7.88
N GLU A 55 3.25 -28.74 -9.02
CA GLU A 55 4.58 -29.36 -9.11
C GLU A 55 5.56 -28.64 -8.18
N SER A 56 6.31 -29.43 -7.41
CA SER A 56 7.31 -28.87 -6.51
C SER A 56 8.44 -28.23 -7.32
N PRO A 57 8.99 -27.09 -6.90
CA PRO A 57 10.23 -26.59 -7.49
C PRO A 57 11.35 -27.62 -7.41
N LEU A 58 11.35 -28.52 -6.42
CA LEU A 58 12.33 -29.61 -6.27
C LEU A 58 12.24 -30.67 -7.38
N SER A 59 11.15 -30.71 -8.14
CA SER A 59 11.04 -31.58 -9.32
C SER A 59 11.91 -31.10 -10.48
N SER A 60 12.34 -29.83 -10.48
CA SER A 60 13.32 -29.30 -11.43
C SER A 60 14.74 -29.68 -11.00
N PRO A 61 15.65 -30.03 -11.94
CA PRO A 61 17.06 -30.30 -11.64
C PRO A 61 17.78 -29.16 -10.91
N THR A 62 17.29 -27.93 -11.04
CA THR A 62 17.87 -26.72 -10.41
C THR A 62 17.12 -26.23 -9.18
N GLY A 63 15.96 -26.82 -8.85
CA GLY A 63 15.15 -26.35 -7.74
C GLY A 63 15.61 -26.91 -6.41
N GLN A 64 15.88 -26.02 -5.47
CA GLN A 64 16.30 -26.39 -4.11
C GLN A 64 15.57 -25.49 -3.11
N LEU A 65 15.14 -26.09 -2.00
CA LEU A 65 14.70 -25.33 -0.83
C LEU A 65 15.93 -25.10 0.04
N THR A 66 16.26 -23.83 0.28
CA THR A 66 17.35 -23.43 1.16
C THR A 66 16.84 -22.43 2.20
N TYR A 67 17.55 -22.33 3.32
CA TYR A 67 17.26 -21.29 4.30
C TYR A 67 17.59 -19.92 3.71
N GLN A 68 16.74 -18.94 3.99
CA GLN A 68 17.06 -17.55 3.69
C GLN A 68 18.22 -17.10 4.60
N SER A 69 19.37 -16.79 4.01
CA SER A 69 20.60 -16.43 4.73
C SER A 69 20.80 -14.93 4.94
N MET A 70 19.99 -14.10 4.28
CA MET A 70 19.99 -12.64 4.42
C MET A 70 18.80 -12.15 5.23
N ASP A 71 18.93 -10.98 5.84
CA ASP A 71 17.83 -10.38 6.60
C ASP A 71 16.57 -10.21 5.72
N PRO A 72 15.39 -10.54 6.26
CA PRO A 72 14.14 -10.32 5.54
C PRO A 72 13.85 -8.83 5.42
N ILE A 73 13.14 -8.48 4.35
CA ILE A 73 12.56 -7.14 4.20
C ILE A 73 11.55 -6.95 5.33
N ARG A 74 11.70 -5.85 6.06
CA ARG A 74 10.81 -5.43 7.14
C ARG A 74 10.62 -3.93 7.07
N ILE A 75 9.48 -3.47 7.58
CA ILE A 75 9.33 -2.07 7.94
C ILE A 75 10.35 -1.80 9.06
N SER A 76 11.29 -0.91 8.79
CA SER A 76 12.30 -0.52 9.77
C SER A 76 11.64 0.08 11.00
N PRO A 77 12.14 -0.13 12.23
CA PRO A 77 11.70 0.64 13.39
C PRO A 77 12.00 2.15 13.24
N TYR A 78 12.78 2.55 12.23
CA TYR A 78 13.04 3.93 11.83
C TYR A 78 12.40 4.28 10.47
N ALA A 79 11.50 3.44 9.95
CA ALA A 79 10.78 3.78 8.74
C ALA A 79 10.00 5.09 8.96
N LEU A 80 9.82 5.86 7.90
CA LEU A 80 9.03 7.08 7.95
C LEU A 80 7.55 6.69 8.13
N HIS A 81 7.06 6.69 9.36
CA HIS A 81 5.67 6.33 9.67
C HIS A 81 4.75 7.56 9.47
N ILE A 82 4.33 7.79 8.23
CA ILE A 82 3.41 8.90 7.91
C ILE A 82 1.97 8.46 8.22
N ALA A 83 1.37 9.01 9.29
CA ALA A 83 -0.05 8.83 9.58
C ALA A 83 -0.81 10.12 9.22
N THR A 84 -1.80 10.04 8.34
CA THR A 84 -2.70 11.17 8.07
C THR A 84 -3.97 11.02 8.90
N SER A 85 -4.36 12.08 9.64
CA SER A 85 -5.72 12.20 10.19
C SER A 85 -6.19 13.63 9.98
N ALA A 86 -7.30 13.84 9.28
CA ALA A 86 -7.80 15.19 9.05
C ALA A 86 -8.57 15.68 10.29
N SER A 87 -7.89 16.33 11.24
CA SER A 87 -8.50 17.37 12.08
C SER A 87 -7.49 18.28 12.81
N GLN A 88 -7.58 19.58 12.54
CA GLN A 88 -7.14 20.78 13.32
C GLN A 88 -5.74 21.43 13.11
N THR A 89 -5.79 22.57 12.40
CA THR A 89 -5.28 23.95 12.66
C THR A 89 -4.08 24.22 13.59
N GLY A 90 -3.02 24.79 13.01
CA GLY A 90 -2.06 25.68 13.70
C GLY A 90 -0.62 25.62 13.18
N TYR A 91 -0.17 26.60 12.39
CA TYR A 91 1.19 26.68 11.82
C TYR A 91 2.16 27.43 12.75
N ARG A 92 3.37 26.89 12.97
CA ARG A 92 4.54 27.66 13.46
C ARG A 92 5.67 27.55 12.44
N PRO A 93 6.36 28.66 12.09
CA PRO A 93 7.43 28.62 11.10
C PRO A 93 8.71 28.02 11.68
N MET A 94 9.42 27.22 10.88
CA MET A 94 10.74 26.66 11.23
C MET A 94 11.89 27.56 10.72
N PRO A 95 13.00 27.69 11.48
CA PRO A 95 14.20 28.42 11.05
C PRO A 95 15.10 27.58 10.11
N PRO A 96 16.13 28.21 9.47
CA PRO A 96 16.87 27.62 8.36
C PRO A 96 17.96 26.63 8.80
N GLY A 97 17.98 25.48 8.12
CA GLY A 97 18.91 24.36 8.37
C GLY A 97 18.12 23.06 8.46
N VAL A 98 17.83 22.46 7.29
CA VAL A 98 16.98 21.28 7.14
C VAL A 98 17.44 20.14 8.08
N ASN A 99 16.55 19.75 8.99
CA ASN A 99 16.59 18.44 9.63
C ASN A 99 15.32 17.72 9.20
N GLY A 100 15.47 16.57 8.55
CA GLY A 100 14.37 15.70 8.14
C GLY A 100 13.41 15.47 9.31
N GLY A 101 12.11 15.55 9.03
CA GLY A 101 11.09 15.49 10.06
C GLY A 101 11.23 14.25 10.94
N ASN A 102 11.07 14.44 12.25
CA ASN A 102 10.82 13.33 13.16
C ASN A 102 9.36 12.87 12.90
N VAL A 103 9.18 11.87 12.05
CA VAL A 103 7.85 11.34 11.64
C VAL A 103 7.49 10.08 12.44
N MET A 104 7.89 10.04 13.72
CA MET A 104 7.57 8.93 14.63
C MET A 104 6.41 9.26 15.60
N ASP A 105 5.86 10.48 15.53
CA ASP A 105 4.96 11.01 16.57
C ASP A 105 3.49 11.11 16.14
N GLY A 106 3.09 10.48 15.02
CA GLY A 106 1.70 10.54 14.54
C GLY A 106 1.28 11.94 14.05
N GLY A 107 2.24 12.73 13.54
CA GLY A 107 1.98 14.03 12.97
C GLY A 107 1.15 13.94 11.69
N ILE A 108 0.08 14.72 11.61
CA ILE A 108 -0.79 14.83 10.43
C ILE A 108 0.00 15.45 9.28
N PHE A 109 0.22 14.68 8.22
CA PHE A 109 0.84 15.21 7.01
C PHE A 109 -0.19 16.05 6.23
N ASN A 110 0.09 17.35 6.10
CA ASN A 110 -0.79 18.26 5.37
C ASN A 110 -0.47 18.19 3.87
N ALA A 111 -1.51 18.36 3.04
CA ALA A 111 -1.30 18.47 1.61
C ALA A 111 -0.44 19.69 1.28
N THR A 112 0.56 19.51 0.44
CA THR A 112 1.37 20.56 -0.16
C THR A 112 0.49 21.34 -1.14
N PRO A 113 0.30 22.66 -0.99
CA PRO A 113 -0.45 23.46 -1.94
C PRO A 113 0.28 23.53 -3.27
N ILE A 114 -0.30 22.95 -4.32
CA ILE A 114 0.19 23.09 -5.70
C ILE A 114 -0.80 24.00 -6.46
N PRO A 115 -0.35 25.11 -7.06
CA PRO A 115 -1.21 26.01 -7.82
C PRO A 115 -1.99 25.26 -8.91
N ASN A 116 -3.30 25.51 -9.02
CA ASN A 116 -4.21 24.92 -10.00
C ASN A 116 -4.36 23.39 -9.94
N GLN A 117 -4.01 22.76 -8.81
CA GLN A 117 -4.18 21.32 -8.60
C GLN A 117 -5.32 21.01 -7.63
N GLN A 118 -6.20 20.08 -8.01
CA GLN A 118 -7.36 19.68 -7.20
C GLN A 118 -7.14 18.40 -6.38
N VAL A 119 -6.12 17.59 -6.72
CA VAL A 119 -5.76 16.40 -5.94
C VAL A 119 -4.75 16.76 -4.85
N PRO A 120 -5.00 16.34 -3.59
CA PRO A 120 -4.04 16.49 -2.51
C PRO A 120 -2.71 15.82 -2.86
N THR A 121 -1.62 16.57 -2.78
CA THR A 121 -0.25 16.07 -2.95
C THR A 121 0.48 16.16 -1.63
N TYR A 122 1.29 15.15 -1.32
CA TYR A 122 2.03 15.06 -0.08
C TYR A 122 3.52 14.91 -0.41
N ASP A 123 4.32 15.92 -0.04
CA ASP A 123 5.77 15.91 -0.23
C ASP A 123 6.48 15.38 1.02
N VAL A 124 6.93 14.13 0.99
CA VAL A 124 7.57 13.48 2.14
C VAL A 124 9.02 13.95 2.38
N THR A 125 9.52 14.95 1.64
CA THR A 125 10.81 15.63 1.77
C THR A 125 12.07 14.78 1.53
N GLN A 126 11.91 13.47 1.47
CA GLN A 126 12.96 12.49 1.23
C GLN A 126 12.45 11.45 0.25
N ASN A 127 13.21 11.21 -0.82
CA ASN A 127 12.95 10.05 -1.67
C ASN A 127 13.25 8.76 -0.88
N ILE A 128 12.25 7.89 -0.73
CA ILE A 128 12.27 6.68 0.10
C ILE A 128 11.63 5.53 -0.66
N ALA A 129 12.04 4.29 -0.36
CA ALA A 129 11.36 3.10 -0.87
C ALA A 129 10.43 2.51 0.20
N GLY A 130 9.19 2.21 -0.17
CA GLY A 130 8.19 1.64 0.74
C GLY A 130 6.77 1.76 0.20
N TYR A 131 5.81 1.97 1.09
CA TYR A 131 4.43 2.22 0.73
C TYR A 131 3.79 3.20 1.71
N CYS A 132 2.64 3.74 1.33
CA CYS A 132 1.87 4.64 2.17
C CYS A 132 0.70 3.90 2.85
N THR A 133 0.48 4.20 4.13
CA THR A 133 -0.72 3.79 4.86
C THR A 133 -1.66 4.99 5.00
N LEU A 134 -2.94 4.81 4.67
CA LEU A 134 -3.95 5.87 4.73
C LEU A 134 -5.02 5.54 5.74
N THR A 135 -5.37 6.49 6.61
CA THR A 135 -6.60 6.42 7.41
C THR A 135 -7.67 7.27 6.74
N ILE A 136 -8.72 6.62 6.23
CA ILE A 136 -9.76 7.29 5.43
C ILE A 136 -11.15 7.09 6.05
N THR A 137 -11.99 8.11 5.89
CA THR A 137 -13.43 8.02 6.10
C THR A 137 -14.11 8.42 4.79
N GLY A 138 -15.01 7.59 4.29
CA GLY A 138 -15.72 7.85 3.04
C GLY A 138 -16.95 6.98 2.87
N ARG A 139 -17.61 7.13 1.72
CA ARG A 139 -18.80 6.33 1.40
C ARG A 139 -18.41 4.92 0.96
N LYS A 140 -19.23 3.92 1.32
CA LYS A 140 -19.08 2.55 0.81
C LYS A 140 -19.00 2.51 -0.72
N GLY A 141 -18.03 1.77 -1.24
CA GLY A 141 -17.80 1.64 -2.67
C GLY A 141 -17.05 2.81 -3.31
N MET A 142 -16.62 3.81 -2.53
CA MET A 142 -15.69 4.84 -3.00
C MET A 142 -14.34 4.23 -3.32
N THR A 143 -13.75 4.64 -4.43
CA THR A 143 -12.36 4.30 -4.76
C THR A 143 -11.44 5.39 -4.22
N VAL A 144 -10.40 4.98 -3.49
CA VAL A 144 -9.29 5.81 -3.05
C VAL A 144 -8.06 5.38 -3.83
N SER A 145 -7.45 6.32 -4.54
CA SER A 145 -6.28 6.06 -5.39
C SER A 145 -5.09 6.87 -4.90
N THR A 146 -3.95 6.21 -4.71
CA THR A 146 -2.65 6.85 -4.44
C THR A 146 -1.69 6.62 -5.59
N ARG A 147 -0.92 7.66 -5.92
CA ARG A 147 0.14 7.60 -6.92
C ARG A 147 1.43 8.13 -6.33
N HIS A 148 2.55 7.54 -6.70
CA HIS A 148 3.86 7.83 -6.15
C HIS A 148 4.76 8.41 -7.23
N ALA A 149 5.61 9.38 -6.86
CA ALA A 149 6.56 10.01 -7.76
C ALA A 149 7.80 10.53 -7.02
N GLU A 150 8.99 10.25 -7.56
CA GLU A 150 10.27 10.78 -7.05
C GLU A 150 10.42 12.30 -7.29
N LEU A 151 9.72 12.84 -8.30
CA LEU A 151 9.86 14.21 -8.76
C LEU A 151 8.50 14.86 -9.05
N LEU A 152 8.45 16.18 -8.88
CA LEU A 152 7.36 17.01 -9.41
C LEU A 152 7.69 17.47 -10.84
N ASP A 153 6.65 17.73 -11.64
CA ASP A 153 6.82 18.37 -12.94
C ASP A 153 7.30 19.83 -12.77
N LYS A 154 8.06 20.35 -13.74
CA LYS A 154 8.59 21.72 -13.69
C LYS A 154 7.46 22.75 -13.73
N PRO A 155 7.55 23.86 -12.97
CA PRO A 155 6.60 24.97 -13.07
C PRO A 155 6.47 25.47 -14.52
N GLY A 156 5.23 25.61 -15.01
CA GLY A 156 4.94 26.14 -16.36
C GLY A 156 4.97 25.10 -17.50
N LYS A 157 5.35 23.85 -17.23
CA LYS A 157 4.89 22.72 -18.03
C LYS A 157 3.45 22.48 -17.57
N ASP A 158 2.46 22.52 -18.47
CA ASP A 158 1.06 22.33 -18.08
C ASP A 158 0.99 21.07 -17.21
N GLY A 159 0.77 21.23 -15.89
CA GLY A 159 0.92 20.21 -14.86
C GLY A 159 -0.15 19.12 -14.91
N ILE A 160 -0.63 18.81 -16.11
CA ILE A 160 -1.75 17.94 -16.42
C ILE A 160 -1.33 16.50 -16.65
N GLN A 161 -0.05 16.20 -16.89
CA GLN A 161 0.40 14.81 -16.78
C GLN A 161 0.45 14.43 -15.30
N TYR A 162 -0.42 13.48 -14.92
CA TYR A 162 -0.51 12.95 -13.55
C TYR A 162 -0.71 13.98 -12.44
N GLN A 163 -1.27 15.15 -12.76
CA GLN A 163 -1.54 16.22 -11.77
C GLN A 163 -0.27 16.64 -11.03
N GLY A 164 0.72 17.13 -11.77
CA GLY A 164 1.97 17.68 -11.21
C GLY A 164 3.01 16.65 -10.78
N LEU A 165 2.71 15.35 -10.86
CA LEU A 165 3.67 14.28 -10.61
C LEU A 165 4.45 13.94 -11.88
N ASN A 166 5.78 13.87 -11.78
CA ASN A 166 6.63 13.48 -12.89
C ASN A 166 6.75 11.95 -12.97
N SER A 167 6.27 11.36 -14.05
CA SER A 167 6.34 9.92 -14.31
C SER A 167 7.36 9.52 -15.37
N ALA A 168 8.22 10.45 -15.82
CA ALA A 168 9.11 10.23 -16.97
C ALA A 168 10.16 9.14 -16.70
N ASN A 169 10.62 9.02 -15.45
CA ASN A 169 11.52 7.97 -14.97
C ASN A 169 10.83 6.59 -14.88
N TYR A 170 9.51 6.53 -14.78
CA TYR A 170 8.76 5.28 -14.60
C TYR A 170 8.34 4.58 -15.91
N GLN A 171 8.56 5.19 -17.07
CA GLN A 171 8.23 4.60 -18.38
C GLN A 171 6.75 4.15 -18.47
N ILE A 172 6.49 2.83 -18.46
CA ILE A 172 5.15 2.23 -18.55
C ILE A 172 4.58 1.85 -17.17
N ILE A 173 5.27 2.20 -16.09
CA ILE A 173 4.91 1.84 -14.71
C ILE A 173 3.98 2.90 -14.12
N THR A 174 2.86 2.46 -13.55
CA THR A 174 1.84 3.34 -12.96
C THR A 174 2.16 3.74 -11.51
N ALA A 175 2.80 2.85 -10.73
CA ALA A 175 3.09 3.05 -9.30
C ALA A 175 1.87 3.54 -8.49
N SER A 176 0.73 2.84 -8.65
CA SER A 176 -0.58 3.29 -8.17
C SER A 176 -1.30 2.22 -7.37
N ASP A 177 -1.81 2.60 -6.21
CA ASP A 177 -2.60 1.72 -5.36
C ASP A 177 -4.05 2.20 -5.32
N ASP A 178 -4.97 1.28 -5.60
CA ASP A 178 -6.39 1.55 -5.73
C ASP A 178 -7.17 0.71 -4.71
N PHE A 179 -7.92 1.38 -3.84
CA PHE A 179 -8.71 0.75 -2.78
C PHE A 179 -10.19 1.06 -2.97
N ILE A 180 -11.05 0.05 -2.97
CA ILE A 180 -12.49 0.23 -2.79
C ILE A 180 -12.81 0.07 -1.32
N ILE A 181 -13.36 1.11 -0.69
CA ILE A 181 -13.61 1.15 0.75
C ILE A 181 -15.00 0.63 1.13
N GLN A 182 -15.14 0.09 2.33
CA GLN A 182 -16.40 -0.47 2.85
C GLN A 182 -17.34 0.59 3.42
N GLY A 183 -16.84 1.80 3.64
CA GLY A 183 -17.55 2.92 4.25
C GLY A 183 -17.56 2.88 5.77
N ASN A 184 -16.65 2.12 6.40
CA ASN A 184 -16.48 2.13 7.84
C ASN A 184 -15.78 3.44 8.26
N PRO A 185 -16.04 3.95 9.48
CA PRO A 185 -15.23 5.03 10.03
C PRO A 185 -13.77 4.58 10.19
N HIS A 186 -12.82 5.42 9.77
CA HIS A 186 -11.39 5.19 9.97
C HIS A 186 -10.85 3.87 9.37
N GLU A 187 -11.14 3.61 8.10
CA GLU A 187 -10.51 2.50 7.37
C GLU A 187 -9.02 2.75 7.18
N ILE A 188 -8.21 1.73 7.46
CA ILE A 188 -6.76 1.74 7.23
C ILE A 188 -6.50 1.03 5.90
N LEU A 189 -5.93 1.75 4.95
CA LEU A 189 -5.57 1.26 3.63
C LEU A 189 -4.07 1.08 3.57
N GLU A 190 -3.62 -0.16 3.39
CA GLU A 190 -2.21 -0.54 3.34
C GLU A 190 -2.00 -1.59 2.23
N PRO A 191 -1.11 -1.34 1.27
CA PRO A 191 -0.78 -2.33 0.25
C PRO A 191 0.20 -3.38 0.80
N MET A 192 0.01 -4.66 0.42
CA MET A 192 0.78 -5.78 0.98
C MET A 192 1.82 -6.40 0.02
N PHE A 193 1.64 -6.21 -1.29
CA PHE A 193 2.37 -6.94 -2.34
C PHE A 193 2.99 -6.00 -3.38
N THR A 194 3.33 -4.78 -2.97
CA THR A 194 3.98 -3.78 -3.82
C THR A 194 4.79 -2.81 -2.96
N TYR A 195 5.68 -2.05 -3.59
CA TYR A 195 6.39 -0.93 -2.99
C TYR A 195 6.76 0.07 -4.09
N HIS A 196 6.92 1.33 -3.71
CA HIS A 196 7.21 2.45 -4.60
C HIS A 196 8.40 3.24 -4.06
N GLY A 197 9.03 4.00 -4.95
CA GLY A 197 10.07 4.99 -4.65
C GLY A 197 9.65 6.35 -5.17
#